data_AF-A0A0M2RTW5-F1
#
_entry.id   AF-A0A0M2RTW5-F1
#
_cell.length_a   1.000
_cell.length_b   1.000
_cell.length_c   1.000
_cell.angle_alpha   90.00
_cell.angle_beta   90.00
_cell.angle_gamma   90.00
#
_symmetry.space_group_name_H-M   'P 1'
#
loop_
_entity.id
_entity.type
_entity.pdbx_description
1 polymer ?
#
loop_
_entity_poly.entity_id
_entity_poly.type
_entity_poly.pdbx_seq_one_letter_code
_entity_poly.pdbx_strand_id
1 'polypeptide(L)'
;MPVPPALVAILRAHIERFGVAKHGRLFQSERGNVVAASTYFRVRDEARRLALTPRQVDSPLAGRPYDLRHAAVSLWLNAGVPATEVADRAGHSVDVLLKVYATCIDGAEATVNDRIAEALTGVTWPV
;
A
#
# COMPACT_ATOMS: atom_id res chain seq x y z
N MET A 1 -5.15 8.44 -8.57
CA MET A 1 -4.60 7.10 -8.28
C MET A 1 -4.46 6.28 -9.55
N PRO A 2 -3.24 6.01 -10.04
CA PRO A 2 -3.05 5.07 -11.14
C PRO A 2 -3.42 3.64 -10.68
N VAL A 3 -4.19 2.93 -11.50
CA VAL A 3 -4.58 1.53 -11.24
C VAL A 3 -3.65 0.63 -12.05
N PRO A 4 -2.74 -0.15 -11.42
CA PRO A 4 -1.80 -0.98 -12.15
C PRO A 4 -2.54 -2.10 -12.93
N PRO A 5 -2.01 -2.55 -14.09
CA PRO A 5 -2.64 -3.62 -14.89
C PRO A 5 -2.96 -4.89 -14.09
N ALA A 6 -2.10 -5.25 -13.13
CA ALA A 6 -2.34 -6.39 -12.24
C ALA A 6 -3.62 -6.22 -11.40
N LEU A 7 -3.88 -5.02 -10.87
CA LEU A 7 -5.11 -4.74 -10.13
C LEU A 7 -6.33 -4.77 -11.07
N VAL A 8 -6.20 -4.24 -12.29
CA VAL A 8 -7.27 -4.31 -13.30
C VAL A 8 -7.63 -5.77 -13.60
N ALA A 9 -6.63 -6.65 -13.77
CA ALA A 9 -6.86 -8.07 -14.00
C ALA A 9 -7.61 -8.74 -12.84
N ILE A 10 -7.19 -8.48 -11.59
CA ILE A 10 -7.86 -9.01 -10.39
C ILE A 10 -9.31 -8.53 -10.31
N LEU A 11 -9.57 -7.24 -10.56
CA LEU A 11 -10.93 -6.68 -10.51
C LEU A 11 -11.82 -7.25 -11.63
N ARG A 12 -11.28 -7.44 -12.84
CA ARG A 12 -12.02 -8.06 -13.94
C ARG A 12 -12.41 -9.50 -13.63
N ALA A 13 -11.46 -10.31 -13.14
CA ALA A 13 -11.74 -11.68 -12.73
C ALA A 13 -12.79 -11.75 -11.60
N HIS A 14 -12.76 -10.79 -10.66
CA HIS A 14 -13.79 -10.67 -9.62
C HIS A 14 -15.17 -10.36 -10.21
N ILE A 15 -15.26 -9.38 -11.13
CA ILE A 15 -16.52 -9.01 -11.79
C ILE A 15 -17.08 -10.18 -12.60
N GLU A 16 -16.24 -10.89 -13.35
CA GLU A 16 -16.66 -12.06 -14.12
C GLU A 16 -17.23 -13.15 -13.21
N ARG A 17 -16.60 -13.40 -12.06
CA ARG A 17 -17.01 -14.45 -11.13
C ARG A 17 -18.24 -14.10 -10.28
N PHE A 18 -18.36 -12.85 -9.83
CA PHE A 18 -19.34 -12.46 -8.81
C PHE A 18 -20.35 -11.41 -9.30
N GLY A 19 -20.18 -10.90 -10.52
CA GLY A 19 -20.95 -9.79 -11.04
C GLY A 19 -20.67 -8.49 -10.29
N VAL A 20 -21.63 -7.57 -10.37
CA VAL A 20 -21.59 -6.27 -9.72
C VAL A 20 -22.91 -6.04 -8.98
N ALA A 21 -22.86 -5.44 -7.80
CA ALA A 21 -24.07 -5.13 -7.03
C ALA A 21 -24.88 -3.99 -7.66
N LYS A 22 -26.04 -3.69 -7.05
CA LYS A 22 -26.80 -2.48 -7.35
C LYS A 22 -25.90 -1.24 -7.29
N HIS A 23 -26.09 -0.33 -8.24
CA HIS A 23 -25.32 0.90 -8.41
C HIS A 23 -23.82 0.72 -8.72
N GLY A 24 -23.41 -0.44 -9.25
CA GLY A 24 -22.04 -0.60 -9.73
C GLY A 24 -21.01 -0.98 -8.66
N ARG A 25 -21.45 -1.36 -7.45
CA ARG A 25 -20.53 -1.72 -6.35
C ARG A 25 -19.86 -3.07 -6.62
N LEU A 26 -18.53 -3.08 -6.63
CA LEU A 26 -17.73 -4.28 -6.94
C LEU A 26 -17.81 -5.34 -5.84
N PHE A 27 -17.76 -4.93 -4.57
CA PHE A 27 -17.76 -5.84 -3.43
C PHE A 27 -19.10 -5.82 -2.70
N GLN A 28 -19.71 -7.00 -2.56
CA GLN A 28 -20.99 -7.20 -1.91
C GLN A 28 -20.97 -8.48 -1.08
N SER A 29 -21.79 -8.51 -0.01
CA SER A 29 -22.18 -9.75 0.65
C SER A 29 -23.07 -10.58 -0.28
N GLU A 30 -23.29 -11.85 0.07
CA GLU A 30 -24.18 -12.76 -0.66
C GLU A 30 -25.60 -12.22 -0.84
N ARG A 31 -26.06 -11.35 0.08
CA ARG A 31 -27.37 -10.69 0.00
C ARG A 31 -27.38 -9.37 -0.77
N GLY A 32 -26.26 -9.01 -1.41
CA GLY A 32 -26.10 -7.75 -2.16
C GLY A 32 -25.83 -6.51 -1.30
N ASN A 33 -25.68 -6.67 0.02
CA ASN A 33 -25.37 -5.56 0.94
C ASN A 33 -23.87 -5.24 0.98
N VAL A 34 -23.52 -4.10 1.58
CA VAL A 34 -22.12 -3.76 1.90
C VAL A 34 -21.51 -4.85 2.78
N VAL A 35 -20.26 -5.20 2.48
CA VAL A 35 -19.49 -6.17 3.27
C VAL A 35 -19.23 -5.58 4.66
N ALA A 36 -19.63 -6.32 5.71
CA ALA A 36 -19.41 -5.91 7.08
C ALA A 36 -17.91 -5.87 7.44
N ALA A 37 -17.53 -4.95 8.33
CA ALA A 37 -16.15 -4.81 8.78
C ALA A 37 -15.59 -6.13 9.37
N SER A 38 -16.38 -6.84 10.17
CA SER A 38 -16.02 -8.14 10.76
C SER A 38 -15.67 -9.19 9.71
N THR A 39 -16.34 -9.16 8.54
CA THR A 39 -16.02 -10.06 7.43
C THR A 39 -14.61 -9.83 6.91
N TYR A 40 -14.16 -8.57 6.79
CA TYR A 40 -12.79 -8.28 6.39
C TYR A 40 -11.77 -8.80 7.40
N PHE A 41 -12.03 -8.67 8.70
CA PHE A 41 -11.15 -9.20 9.74
C PHE A 41 -11.06 -10.73 9.69
N ARG A 42 -12.18 -11.42 9.53
CA ARG A 42 -12.21 -12.88 9.41
C ARG A 42 -11.44 -13.37 8.18
N VAL A 43 -11.73 -12.80 7.01
CA VAL A 43 -11.04 -13.16 5.76
C VAL A 43 -9.55 -12.84 5.86
N ARG A 44 -9.17 -11.75 6.53
CA ARG A 44 -7.76 -11.40 6.76
C ARG A 44 -7.06 -12.47 7.60
N ASP A 45 -7.67 -12.89 8.69
CA ASP A 45 -7.13 -13.91 9.58
C ASP A 45 -6.93 -15.26 8.86
N GLU A 46 -7.91 -15.67 8.04
CA GLU A 46 -7.80 -16.83 7.16
C GLU A 46 -6.66 -16.66 6.14
N ALA A 47 -6.56 -15.51 5.48
CA ALA A 47 -5.49 -15.24 4.52
C ALA A 47 -4.09 -15.26 5.16
N ARG A 48 -3.94 -14.78 6.41
CA ARG A 48 -2.66 -14.85 7.14
C ARG A 48 -2.20 -16.29 7.34
N ARG A 49 -3.10 -17.20 7.71
CA ARG A 49 -2.78 -18.64 7.85
C ARG A 49 -2.37 -19.31 6.56
N LEU A 50 -2.85 -18.82 5.41
CA LEU A 50 -2.50 -19.35 4.09
C LEU A 50 -1.16 -18.82 3.56
N ALA A 51 -0.83 -17.56 3.88
CA ALA A 51 0.30 -16.86 3.28
C ALA A 51 1.56 -16.79 4.17
N LEU A 52 1.42 -16.96 5.49
CA LEU A 52 2.50 -16.76 6.46
C LEU A 52 2.87 -18.05 7.19
N THR A 53 4.11 -18.10 7.68
CA THR A 53 4.54 -19.19 8.58
C THR A 53 3.81 -19.14 9.93
N PRO A 54 3.68 -20.26 10.67
CA PRO A 54 3.01 -20.26 11.98
C PRO A 54 3.52 -19.18 12.93
N ARG A 55 4.85 -19.06 13.05
CA ARG A 55 5.50 -18.02 13.87
C ARG A 55 5.13 -16.59 13.45
N GLN A 56 4.91 -16.34 12.16
CA GLN A 56 4.50 -15.03 11.66
C GLN A 56 3.01 -14.76 11.92
N VAL A 57 2.16 -15.79 11.83
CA VAL A 57 0.74 -15.69 12.19
C VAL A 57 0.58 -15.33 13.67
N ASP A 58 1.38 -15.95 14.54
CA ASP A 58 1.40 -15.68 15.99
C ASP A 58 1.96 -14.30 16.35
N SER A 59 2.62 -13.63 15.41
CA SER A 59 3.17 -12.28 15.60
C SER A 59 2.13 -11.20 15.24
N PRO A 60 2.39 -9.91 15.57
CA PRO A 60 1.55 -8.80 15.13
C PRO A 60 1.53 -8.55 13.61
N LEU A 61 2.40 -9.23 12.84
CA LEU A 61 2.57 -9.00 11.41
C LEU A 61 1.26 -9.12 10.65
N ALA A 62 0.86 -8.03 9.96
CA ALA A 62 -0.31 -8.01 9.11
C ALA A 62 -1.64 -8.34 9.84
N GLY A 63 -1.70 -8.17 11.16
CA GLY A 63 -2.84 -8.55 11.99
C GLY A 63 -4.16 -7.82 11.68
N ARG A 64 -4.10 -6.61 11.13
CA ARG A 64 -5.27 -5.83 10.73
C ARG A 64 -5.35 -5.68 9.21
N PRO A 65 -6.55 -5.58 8.63
CA PRO A 65 -6.70 -5.20 7.22
C PRO A 65 -5.99 -3.88 6.88
N TYR A 66 -6.01 -2.91 7.81
CA TYR A 66 -5.37 -1.61 7.63
C TYR A 66 -3.83 -1.70 7.50
N ASP A 67 -3.21 -2.78 7.99
CA ASP A 67 -1.77 -2.96 7.86
C ASP A 67 -1.34 -3.17 6.39
N LEU A 68 -2.25 -3.60 5.50
CA LEU A 68 -1.98 -3.62 4.05
C LEU A 68 -1.74 -2.23 3.47
N ARG A 69 -2.49 -1.24 3.99
CA ARG A 69 -2.32 0.15 3.57
C ARG A 69 -0.99 0.70 4.07
N HIS A 70 -0.62 0.40 5.31
CA HIS A 70 0.71 0.75 5.83
C HIS A 70 1.83 0.12 4.99
N ALA A 71 1.70 -1.15 4.62
CA ALA A 71 2.67 -1.83 3.77
C ALA A 71 2.79 -1.19 2.38
N ALA A 72 1.67 -0.83 1.73
CA ALA A 72 1.67 -0.18 0.43
C ALA A 72 2.35 1.20 0.45
N VAL A 73 2.05 2.01 1.47
CA VAL A 73 2.67 3.33 1.64
C VAL A 73 4.18 3.19 1.89
N SER A 74 4.57 2.28 2.79
CA SER A 74 5.98 1.99 3.08
C SER A 74 6.72 1.50 1.84
N LEU A 75 6.09 0.65 1.02
CA LEU A 75 6.66 0.17 -0.24
C LEU A 75 6.93 1.31 -1.22
N TRP A 76 5.97 2.22 -1.42
CA TRP A 76 6.16 3.34 -2.36
C TRP A 76 7.27 4.30 -1.90
N LEU A 77 7.36 4.57 -0.60
CA LEU A 77 8.44 5.38 -0.04
C LEU A 77 9.80 4.72 -0.23
N ASN A 78 9.92 3.43 0.07
CA ASN A 78 11.16 2.67 -0.12
C ASN A 78 11.55 2.54 -1.61
N ALA A 79 10.57 2.51 -2.51
CA ALA A 79 10.82 2.58 -3.95
C ALA A 79 11.28 3.98 -4.43
N GLY A 80 11.37 4.95 -3.53
CA GLY A 80 11.83 6.31 -3.81
C GLY A 80 10.77 7.19 -4.48
N VAL A 81 9.48 6.85 -4.38
CA VAL A 81 8.39 7.73 -4.83
C VAL A 81 8.34 8.95 -3.92
N PRO A 82 8.23 10.18 -4.45
CA PRO A 82 8.18 11.39 -3.63
C PRO A 82 7.08 11.35 -2.58
N ALA A 83 7.37 11.80 -1.36
CA ALA A 83 6.43 11.77 -0.24
C ALA A 83 5.13 12.56 -0.52
N THR A 84 5.21 13.65 -1.27
CA THR A 84 4.03 14.43 -1.71
C THR A 84 3.08 13.60 -2.57
N GLU A 85 3.62 12.86 -3.55
CA GLU A 85 2.87 11.96 -4.43
C GLU A 85 2.28 10.79 -3.63
N VAL A 86 3.06 10.19 -2.72
CA VAL A 86 2.59 9.11 -1.85
C VAL A 86 1.43 9.59 -0.96
N ALA A 87 1.53 10.78 -0.38
CA ALA A 87 0.51 11.35 0.49
C ALA A 87 -0.79 11.63 -0.29
N ASP A 88 -0.71 12.22 -1.47
CA ASP A 88 -1.87 12.44 -2.36
C ASP A 88 -2.54 11.11 -2.72
N ARG A 89 -1.74 10.13 -3.15
CA ARG A 89 -2.21 8.78 -3.50
C ARG A 89 -2.86 8.04 -2.35
N ALA A 90 -2.30 8.18 -1.16
CA ALA A 90 -2.87 7.58 0.04
C ALA A 90 -4.12 8.36 0.51
N GLY A 91 -4.24 9.65 0.22
CA GLY A 91 -5.33 10.49 0.71
C GLY A 91 -5.11 10.96 2.15
N HIS A 92 -3.87 11.33 2.50
CA HIS A 92 -3.55 12.00 3.77
C HIS A 92 -2.55 13.14 3.54
N SER A 93 -2.33 13.99 4.55
CA SER A 93 -1.34 15.06 4.45
C SER A 93 0.10 14.52 4.46
N VAL A 94 1.04 15.34 3.98
CA VAL A 94 2.48 15.05 4.05
C VAL A 94 2.96 15.01 5.50
N ASP A 95 2.40 15.86 6.37
CA ASP A 95 2.70 15.85 7.81
C ASP A 95 2.40 14.48 8.46
N VAL A 96 1.23 13.90 8.15
CA VAL A 96 0.87 12.55 8.60
C VAL A 96 1.86 11.52 8.05
N LEU A 97 2.34 11.69 6.82
CA LEU A 97 3.31 10.79 6.22
C LEU A 97 4.64 10.82 6.99
N LEU A 98 5.19 12.01 7.22
CA LEU A 98 6.45 12.18 7.96
C LEU A 98 6.34 11.65 9.39
N LYS A 99 5.22 11.90 10.06
CA LYS A 99 4.99 11.42 11.43
C LYS A 99 4.90 9.90 11.54
N VAL A 100 4.30 9.24 10.54
CA VAL A 100 3.98 7.80 10.61
C VAL A 100 5.02 6.93 9.91
N TYR A 101 5.69 7.44 8.88
CA TYR A 101 6.55 6.65 7.99
C TYR A 101 7.99 7.18 7.88
N ALA A 102 8.43 8.13 8.71
CA ALA A 102 9.83 8.58 8.70
C ALA A 102 10.82 7.41 8.81
N THR A 103 10.54 6.44 9.67
CA THR A 103 11.38 5.23 9.84
C THR A 103 11.40 4.31 8.62
N CYS A 104 10.45 4.45 7.70
CA CYS A 104 10.45 3.71 6.43
C CYS A 104 11.34 4.38 5.36
N ILE A 105 11.83 5.58 5.63
CA ILE A 105 12.80 6.31 4.78
C ILE A 105 14.23 6.06 5.32
N ASP A 106 14.35 5.73 6.62
CA ASP A 106 15.61 5.34 7.26
C ASP A 106 16.16 4.04 6.67
N GLY A 107 17.38 4.09 6.14
CA GLY A 107 18.04 3.00 5.41
C GLY A 107 18.27 3.26 3.93
N ALA A 108 17.70 4.34 3.37
CA ALA A 108 17.95 4.78 2.00
C ALA A 108 19.17 5.71 1.86
N GLU A 109 19.98 5.89 2.92
CA GLU A 109 21.05 6.91 2.97
C GLU A 109 22.03 6.80 1.80
N ALA A 110 22.50 5.60 1.48
CA ALA A 110 23.38 5.37 0.33
C ALA A 110 22.68 5.75 -1.00
N THR A 111 21.46 5.26 -1.23
CA THR A 111 20.66 5.57 -2.43
C THR A 111 20.35 7.07 -2.55
N VAL A 112 20.09 7.74 -1.43
CA VAL A 112 19.83 9.19 -1.38
C VAL A 112 21.11 9.95 -1.69
N ASN A 113 22.23 9.57 -1.09
CA ASN A 113 23.53 10.17 -1.35
C ASN A 113 23.97 9.97 -2.81
N ASP A 114 23.74 8.80 -3.40
CA ASP A 114 24.02 8.54 -4.82
C ASP A 114 23.19 9.45 -5.73
N ARG A 115 21.88 9.60 -5.45
CA ARG A 115 21.01 10.52 -6.19
C ARG A 115 21.42 11.98 -6.03
N ILE A 116 21.85 12.39 -4.83
CA ILE A 116 22.38 13.74 -4.58
C ILE A 116 23.68 13.94 -5.37
N ALA A 117 24.60 12.98 -5.31
CA ALA A 117 25.86 13.03 -6.04
C ALA A 117 25.64 13.12 -7.55
N GLU A 118 24.74 12.31 -8.12
CA GLU A 118 24.35 12.38 -9.52
C GLU A 118 23.78 13.76 -9.89
N ALA A 119 22.87 14.31 -9.08
CA ALA A 119 22.32 15.65 -9.32
C ALA A 119 23.38 16.77 -9.23
N LEU A 120 24.45 16.55 -8.46
CA LEU A 120 25.56 17.48 -8.31
C LEU A 120 26.66 17.29 -9.35
N THR A 121 26.70 16.16 -10.08
CA THR A 121 27.63 15.98 -11.19
C THR A 121 27.27 16.91 -12.35
N GLY A 122 28.16 17.87 -12.64
CA GLY A 122 27.96 18.89 -13.68
C GLY A 122 27.69 20.30 -13.15
N VAL A 123 27.57 20.48 -11.82
CA VAL A 123 27.47 21.82 -11.23
C VAL A 123 28.87 22.42 -11.11
N THR A 124 29.22 23.35 -11.99
CA THR A 124 30.38 24.22 -11.81
C THR A 124 30.04 25.28 -10.77
N TRP A 125 30.57 25.11 -9.57
CA TRP A 125 30.48 26.13 -8.54
C TRP A 125 31.42 27.29 -8.87
N PRO A 126 30.92 28.54 -8.95
CA PRO A 126 31.81 29.68 -8.99
C PRO A 126 32.51 29.79 -7.64
N VAL A 127 33.83 29.65 -7.66
CA VAL A 127 34.71 30.07 -6.55
C VAL A 127 34.77 31.59 -6.46
#